data_AF-A0A4U9VI77-F1
#
_entry.id   AF-A0A4U9VI77-F1
#
_cell.length_a   1.000
_cell.length_b   1.000
_cell.length_c   1.000
_cell.angle_alpha   90.00
_cell.angle_beta   90.00
_cell.angle_gamma   90.00
#
_symmetry.space_group_name_H-M   'P 1'
#
loop_
_entity.id
_entity.type
_entity.pdbx_description
1 polymer ?
#
loop_
_entity_poly.entity_id
_entity_poly.type
_entity_poly.pdbx_seq_one_letter_code
_entity_poly.pdbx_strand_id
1 'polypeptide(L)'
;MRQLTHSPHGRIVLYRDSLDDSISMLRVREAYRLMTEKKEFNKENLLRAADEIYYVPEGTPLNVQLVKFQRNKEKVGIVVDEYGDIQGW
;
A
#
# COMPACT_ATOMS: atom_id res chain seq x y z
N MET A 1 2.60 -15.62 6.00
CA MET A 1 1.56 -16.39 5.28
C MET A 1 0.16 -16.02 5.74
N ARG A 2 -0.21 -16.27 7.01
CA ARG A 2 -1.60 -16.16 7.48
C ARG A 2 -2.25 -14.77 7.30
N GLN A 3 -1.49 -13.68 7.47
CA GLN A 3 -1.99 -12.31 7.29
C GLN A 3 -2.30 -11.95 5.83
N LEU A 4 -1.48 -12.42 4.89
CA LEU A 4 -1.70 -12.23 3.45
C LEU A 4 -2.93 -13.00 2.97
N THR A 5 -3.11 -14.23 3.45
CA THR A 5 -4.18 -15.13 3.01
C THR A 5 -5.55 -14.82 3.62
N HIS A 6 -5.61 -13.98 4.64
CA HIS A 6 -6.85 -13.60 5.33
C HIS A 6 -7.11 -12.09 5.30
N SER A 7 -6.43 -11.34 4.43
CA SER A 7 -6.68 -9.90 4.33
C SER A 7 -8.11 -9.65 3.83
N PRO A 8 -8.93 -8.89 4.55
CA PRO A 8 -10.25 -8.47 4.07
C PRO A 8 -10.17 -7.38 2.98
N HIS A 9 -8.97 -6.85 2.72
CA HIS A 9 -8.72 -5.76 1.79
C HIS A 9 -7.89 -6.21 0.57
N GLY A 10 -8.10 -5.54 -0.57
CA GLY A 10 -7.38 -5.83 -1.82
C GLY A 10 -5.94 -5.29 -1.89
N ARG A 11 -5.57 -4.39 -0.98
CA ARG A 11 -4.22 -3.83 -0.81
C ARG A 11 -3.84 -3.91 0.66
N ILE A 12 -2.55 -4.07 0.93
CA ILE A 12 -1.97 -4.05 2.28
C ILE A 12 -0.69 -3.21 2.28
N VAL A 13 -0.41 -2.56 3.41
CA VAL A 13 0.84 -1.82 3.61
C VAL A 13 1.95 -2.79 4.01
N LEU A 14 3.09 -2.69 3.35
CA LEU A 14 4.35 -3.30 3.78
C LEU A 14 5.12 -2.26 4.59
N TYR A 15 5.45 -2.58 5.83
CA TYR A 15 6.22 -1.72 6.72
C TYR A 15 7.32 -2.54 7.39
N ARG A 16 8.29 -1.85 7.99
CA ARG A 16 9.32 -2.45 8.84
C ARG A 16 9.11 -1.94 10.26
N ASP A 17 9.10 -2.84 11.22
CA ASP A 17 8.98 -2.54 12.66
C ASP A 17 7.68 -1.84 13.11
N SER A 18 7.36 -0.65 12.59
CA SER A 18 6.10 0.09 12.81
C SER A 18 5.52 0.65 11.50
N LEU A 19 4.27 1.12 11.54
CA LEU A 19 3.65 1.78 10.38
C LEU A 19 4.39 3.05 9.95
N ASP A 20 5.07 3.72 10.87
CA ASP A 20 5.84 4.94 10.61
C ASP A 20 6.98 4.67 9.61
N ASP A 21 7.55 3.46 9.62
CA ASP A 21 8.50 2.98 8.60
C ASP A 21 7.76 2.14 7.53
N SER A 22 6.75 2.78 6.94
CA SER A 22 6.00 2.26 5.79
C SER A 22 6.87 2.28 4.53
N ILE A 23 6.94 1.14 3.83
CA ILE A 23 7.86 0.93 2.70
C ILE A 23 7.12 1.02 1.37
N SER A 24 6.02 0.27 1.23
CA SER A 24 5.32 0.11 -0.05
C SER A 24 3.91 -0.43 0.14
N MET A 25 3.09 -0.37 -0.91
CA MET A 25 1.73 -0.90 -0.93
C MET A 25 1.64 -2.13 -1.82
N LEU A 26 1.32 -3.28 -1.25
CA LEU A 26 1.19 -4.54 -1.99
C LEU A 26 -0.27 -4.85 -2.31
N ARG A 27 -0.54 -5.11 -3.59
CA ARG A 27 -1.81 -5.70 -4.02
C ARG A 27 -1.86 -7.16 -3.60
N VAL A 28 -2.87 -7.54 -2.81
CA VAL A 28 -2.99 -8.90 -2.25
C VAL A 28 -3.07 -9.96 -3.36
N ARG A 29 -3.72 -9.66 -4.49
CA ARG A 29 -3.74 -10.55 -5.66
C ARG A 29 -2.36 -10.86 -6.24
N GLU A 30 -1.42 -9.90 -6.20
CA GLU A 30 -0.06 -10.09 -6.71
C GLU A 30 0.72 -11.01 -5.77
N ALA A 31 0.51 -10.84 -4.46
CA ALA A 31 1.05 -11.75 -3.46
C ALA A 31 0.54 -13.19 -3.67
N TYR A 32 -0.78 -13.37 -3.91
CA TYR A 32 -1.33 -14.68 -4.23
C TYR A 32 -0.77 -15.29 -5.52
N ARG A 33 -0.56 -14.48 -6.57
CA ARG A 33 0.09 -14.94 -7.80
C ARG A 33 1.48 -15.48 -7.50
N LEU A 34 2.31 -14.69 -6.80
CA LEU A 34 3.67 -15.09 -6.42
C LEU A 34 3.69 -16.34 -5.52
N MET A 35 2.68 -16.53 -4.67
CA MET A 35 2.53 -17.72 -3.84
C MET A 35 2.23 -18.99 -4.64
N THR A 36 1.53 -18.86 -5.76
CA THR A 36 1.12 -19.99 -6.60
C THR A 36 2.25 -20.45 -7.53
N GLU A 37 3.14 -19.53 -7.89
CA GLU A 37 4.33 -19.79 -8.70
C GLU A 37 5.48 -20.31 -7.83
N LYS A 38 6.01 -21.51 -8.15
CA LYS A 38 7.08 -22.14 -7.35
C LYS A 38 8.33 -21.25 -7.37
N LYS A 39 8.90 -20.99 -6.19
CA LYS A 39 10.13 -20.21 -5.92
C LYS A 39 10.02 -18.68 -6.09
N GLU A 40 8.89 -18.16 -6.55
CA GLU A 40 8.72 -16.71 -6.69
C GLU A 40 8.25 -16.02 -5.40
N PHE A 41 7.75 -16.77 -4.43
CA PHE A 41 7.36 -16.24 -3.13
C PHE A 41 8.54 -16.04 -2.19
N ASN A 42 9.21 -14.91 -2.31
CA ASN A 42 10.26 -14.46 -1.40
C ASN A 42 10.13 -12.95 -1.13
N LYS A 43 10.84 -12.44 -0.11
CA LYS A 43 10.78 -11.04 0.32
C LYS A 43 11.12 -10.07 -0.81
N GLU A 44 12.14 -10.38 -1.59
CA GLU A 44 12.66 -9.53 -2.66
C GLU A 44 11.62 -9.36 -3.78
N ASN A 45 11.01 -10.45 -4.21
CA ASN A 45 9.96 -10.43 -5.22
C ASN A 45 8.68 -9.77 -4.74
N LEU A 46 8.32 -9.93 -3.46
CA LEU A 46 7.18 -9.21 -2.87
C LEU A 46 7.40 -7.69 -2.87
N LEU A 47 8.59 -7.24 -2.50
CA LEU A 47 8.94 -5.81 -2.52
C LEU A 47 8.94 -5.26 -3.95
N ARG A 48 9.43 -6.02 -4.94
CA ARG A 48 9.38 -5.63 -6.36
C ARG A 48 7.96 -5.57 -6.92
N ALA A 49 7.06 -6.40 -6.40
CA ALA A 49 5.66 -6.44 -6.83
C ALA A 49 4.78 -5.40 -6.12
N ALA A 50 5.31 -4.76 -5.07
CA ALA A 50 4.63 -3.69 -4.37
C ALA A 50 4.77 -2.36 -5.13
N ASP A 51 3.72 -1.57 -5.11
CA ASP A 51 3.70 -0.22 -5.69
C ASP A 51 4.18 0.77 -4.61
N GLU A 52 4.75 1.92 -5.00
CA GLU A 52 5.07 3.00 -4.06
C GLU A 52 3.80 3.49 -3.34
N ILE A 53 3.98 3.98 -2.10
CA ILE A 53 2.86 4.54 -1.34
C ILE A 53 2.49 5.91 -1.91
N TYR A 54 1.22 6.08 -2.25
CA TYR A 54 0.67 7.38 -2.57
C TYR A 54 0.24 8.10 -1.29
N TYR A 55 0.99 9.14 -0.89
CA TYR A 55 0.70 9.91 0.32
C TYR A 55 -0.27 11.08 0.05
N VAL A 56 -1.19 11.29 0.99
CA VAL A 56 -2.19 12.35 0.97
C VAL A 56 -2.03 13.20 2.23
N PRO A 57 -1.70 14.50 2.12
CA PRO A 57 -1.74 15.39 3.28
C PRO A 57 -3.16 15.45 3.87
N GLU A 58 -3.29 15.34 5.19
CA GLU A 58 -4.57 15.34 5.93
C GLU A 58 -5.46 16.53 5.55
N GLY A 59 -4.85 17.71 5.37
CA GLY A 59 -5.55 18.93 4.96
C GLY A 59 -6.03 18.97 3.51
N THR A 60 -5.84 17.92 2.70
CA THR A 60 -6.24 17.93 1.28
C THR A 60 -7.77 17.86 1.14
N PRO A 61 -8.44 18.87 0.55
CA PRO A 61 -9.88 18.82 0.35
C PRO A 61 -10.31 17.64 -0.53
N LEU A 62 -11.44 16.99 -0.19
CA LEU A 62 -11.92 15.78 -0.86
C LEU A 62 -12.07 15.94 -2.38
N ASN A 63 -12.61 17.08 -2.84
CA ASN A 63 -12.77 17.35 -4.27
C ASN A 63 -11.42 17.43 -5.00
N VAL A 64 -10.41 18.02 -4.37
CA VAL A 64 -9.04 18.07 -4.91
C VAL A 64 -8.44 16.67 -4.93
N GLN A 65 -8.64 15.90 -3.85
CA GLN A 65 -8.10 14.56 -3.73
C GLN A 65 -8.72 13.58 -4.74
N LEU A 66 -10.02 13.68 -5.01
CA LEU A 66 -10.70 12.90 -6.05
C LEU A 66 -10.12 13.17 -7.44
N VAL A 67 -9.88 14.45 -7.77
CA VAL A 67 -9.26 14.83 -9.05
C VAL A 67 -7.82 14.31 -9.13
N LYS A 68 -7.05 14.37 -8.04
CA LYS A 68 -5.70 13.82 -7.97
C LYS A 68 -5.69 12.30 -8.18
N PHE A 69 -6.57 11.56 -7.52
CA PHE A 69 -6.71 10.11 -7.73
C PHE A 69 -7.06 9.76 -9.18
N GLN A 70 -8.00 10.48 -9.80
CA GLN A 70 -8.34 10.25 -11.20
C GLN A 70 -7.16 10.49 -12.14
N ARG A 71 -6.42 11.59 -11.93
CA ARG A 71 -5.26 11.96 -12.76
C ARG A 71 -4.11 10.98 -12.60
N ASN A 72 -3.81 10.60 -11.36
CA ASN A 72 -2.70 9.71 -11.02
C ASN A 72 -3.07 8.23 -11.16
N LYS A 73 -4.34 7.93 -11.47
CA LYS A 73 -4.91 6.57 -11.57
C LYS A 73 -4.75 5.77 -10.28
N GLU A 74 -4.74 6.46 -9.15
CA GLU A 74 -4.64 5.87 -7.84
C GLU A 74 -6.02 5.50 -7.29
N LYS A 75 -6.03 4.44 -6.47
CA LYS A 75 -7.27 3.90 -5.89
C LYS A 75 -7.32 3.99 -4.37
N VAL A 76 -6.16 4.17 -3.74
CA VAL A 76 -5.96 4.23 -2.29
C VAL A 76 -4.76 5.15 -2.05
N GLY A 77 -4.73 5.85 -0.93
CA GLY A 77 -3.58 6.61 -0.48
C GLY A 77 -3.48 6.58 1.04
N ILE A 78 -2.28 6.79 1.57
CA ILE A 78 -2.06 6.90 3.02
C ILE A 78 -2.15 8.37 3.42
N VAL A 79 -3.01 8.67 4.39
CA VAL A 79 -3.17 10.02 4.93
C VAL A 79 -2.07 10.29 5.95
N VAL A 80 -1.36 11.40 5.79
CA VAL A 80 -0.26 11.83 6.66
C VAL A 80 -0.45 13.28 7.11
N ASP A 81 0.04 13.59 8.30
CA ASP A 81 0.09 14.97 8.81
C ASP A 81 1.35 15.72 8.30
N GLU A 82 1.60 16.92 8.82
CA GLU A 82 2.73 17.76 8.44
C GLU A 82 4.10 17.23 8.89
N TYR A 83 4.12 16.30 9.85
CA TYR A 83 5.34 15.69 10.38
C TYR A 83 5.63 14.33 9.73
N GLY A 84 4.69 13.81 8.93
CA GLY A 84 4.80 12.54 8.23
C GLY A 84 4.16 11.37 8.99
N ASP A 85 3.48 11.63 10.10
CA ASP A 85 2.82 10.60 10.88
C ASP A 85 1.56 10.13 10.17
N ILE A 86 1.37 8.81 10.12
CA ILE A 86 0.25 8.18 9.41
C ILE A 86 -1.03 8.31 10.23
N GLN A 87 -2.04 8.94 9.64
CA GLN A 87 -3.36 9.11 10.23
C GLN A 87 -4.34 8.00 9.78
N GLY A 88 -4.14 7.39 8.61
CA GLY A 88 -5.00 6.33 8.09
C GLY A 88 -4.79 6.01 6.60
N TRP A 89 -5.65 5.17 6.02
CA TRP A 89 -5.64 4.79 4.60
C TRP A 89 -7.04 4.45 4.04
#